data_AF-A0A2A4UFF9-F1
#
_entry.id   AF-A0A2A4UFF9-F1
#
_cell.length_a   1.000
_cell.length_b   1.000
_cell.length_c   1.000
_cell.angle_alpha   90.00
_cell.angle_beta   90.00
_cell.angle_gamma   90.00
#
_symmetry.space_group_name_H-M   'P 1'
#
loop_
_entity.id
_entity.type
_entity.pdbx_description
1 polymer ?
#
loop_
_entity_poly.entity_id
_entity_poly.type
_entity_poly.pdbx_seq_one_letter_code
_entity_poly.pdbx_strand_id
1 'polypeptide(L)' 'MVRASDWKIIKVIGSGVREIRIRCADGAYRVIYTVKLADAVYVLHAFQKKTQKMPQQAIDMAKKRLSELGG' A
#
# COMPACT_ATOMS: atom_id res chain seq x y z
N MET A 1 3.23 -1.22 17.15
CA MET A 1 3.53 0.23 17.14
C MET A 1 4.00 0.60 15.74
N VAL A 2 3.31 1.51 15.04
CA VAL A 2 3.75 2.06 13.74
C VAL A 2 4.53 3.34 14.02
N ARG A 3 5.71 3.49 13.44
CA ARG A 3 6.55 4.70 13.52
C ARG A 3 6.46 5.48 12.22
N ALA A 4 6.77 6.78 12.29
CA ALA A 4 6.82 7.66 11.11
C ALA A 4 7.80 7.17 10.02
N SER A 5 8.72 6.25 10.33
CA SER A 5 9.68 5.67 9.38
C SER A 5 9.21 4.34 8.76
N ASP A 6 8.07 3.78 9.16
CA ASP A 6 7.60 2.44 8.73
C ASP A 6 6.91 2.45 7.36
N TRP A 7 7.34 3.33 6.45
CA TRP A 7 6.79 3.43 5.11
C TRP A 7 7.86 3.45 4.02
N LYS A 8 7.47 3.06 2.81
CA LYS A 8 8.33 3.06 1.62
C LYS A 8 7.55 3.47 0.37
N ILE A 9 8.20 4.16 -0.57
CA ILE A 9 7.61 4.46 -1.89
C ILE A 9 7.55 3.18 -2.74
N ILE A 10 6.41 2.91 -3.37
CA ILE A 10 6.25 1.79 -4.31
C ILE A 10 6.04 2.34 -5.74
N LYS A 11 7.16 2.58 -6.44
CA LYS A 11 7.14 3.13 -7.81
C LYS A 11 6.51 2.20 -8.85
N VAL A 12 6.47 0.88 -8.60
CA VAL A 12 5.94 -0.11 -9.55
C VAL A 12 4.41 -0.06 -9.68
N ILE A 13 3.69 0.49 -8.70
CA ILE A 13 2.22 0.59 -8.74
C ILE A 13 1.79 1.90 -9.42
N GLY A 14 2.43 3.01 -9.07
CA GLY A 14 2.14 4.31 -9.64
C GLY A 14 2.86 5.44 -8.92
N SER A 15 2.81 6.64 -9.51
CA SER A 15 3.27 7.85 -8.86
C SER A 15 2.45 8.11 -7.59
N GLY A 16 3.10 8.60 -6.53
CA GLY A 16 2.41 8.96 -5.27
C GLY A 16 1.96 7.77 -4.41
N VAL A 17 2.24 6.52 -4.81
CA VAL A 17 1.88 5.32 -4.03
C VAL A 17 2.96 4.95 -3.01
N ARG A 18 2.53 4.65 -1.79
CA ARG A 18 3.37 4.29 -0.65
C ARG A 18 2.86 3.01 0.04
N GLU A 19 3.78 2.30 0.68
CA GLU A 19 3.54 1.17 1.59
C GLU A 19 3.65 1.68 3.03
N ILE A 20 2.75 1.30 3.93
CA ILE A 20 2.97 1.29 5.39
C ILE A 20 3.09 -0.16 5.84
N ARG A 21 4.05 -0.42 6.74
CA ARG A 21 4.27 -1.72 7.36
C ARG A 21 3.79 -1.68 8.80
N ILE A 22 2.80 -2.50 9.10
CA ILE A 22 2.19 -2.56 10.43
C ILE A 22 2.58 -3.88 11.07
N ARG A 23 2.97 -3.84 12.35
CA ARG A 23 3.15 -5.04 13.18
C ARG A 23 2.13 -5.00 14.30
N CYS A 24 1.27 -6.03 14.32
CA CYS A 24 0.24 -6.29 15.30
C CYS A 24 0.54 -7.61 16.03
N ALA A 25 -0.22 -7.91 17.09
CA ALA A 25 -0.04 -9.14 17.86
C ALA A 25 -0.33 -10.42 17.03
N ASP A 26 -1.25 -10.30 16.07
CA ASP A 26 -1.69 -11.35 15.13
C ASP A 26 -0.86 -11.42 13.84
N GLY A 27 0.13 -10.54 13.67
CA GLY A 27 1.11 -10.63 12.59
C GLY A 27 1.54 -9.30 11.99
N ALA A 28 2.17 -9.39 10.82
CA ALA A 28 2.63 -8.23 10.06
C ALA A 28 1.72 -7.97 8.87
N TYR A 29 1.39 -6.70 8.62
CA TYR A 29 0.52 -6.26 7.53
C TYR A 29 1.22 -5.24 6.65
N ARG A 30 0.85 -5.22 5.38
CA ARG A 30 1.25 -4.21 4.41
C ARG A 30 0.01 -3.48 3.93
N VAL A 31 0.07 -2.16 3.99
CA VAL A 31 -0.99 -1.27 3.51
C VAL A 31 -0.42 -0.43 2.37
N ILE A 32 -1.06 -0.47 1.22
CA ILE A 32 -0.73 0.30 0.03
C ILE A 32 -1.71 1.46 -0.05
N TYR A 33 -1.21 2.69 -0.15
CA TYR A 33 -2.02 3.91 -0.17
C TYR A 33 -1.42 4.99 -1.09
N THR A 34 -2.23 5.96 -1.49
CA THR A 34 -1.79 7.17 -2.23
C THR A 34 -1.91 8.42 -1.36
N VAL A 35 -0.98 9.36 -1.53
CA VAL A 35 -0.86 10.59 -0.71
C VAL A 35 -1.36 11.87 -1.38
N LYS A 36 -1.69 11.84 -2.68
CA LYS A 36 -1.93 13.07 -3.45
C LYS A 36 -3.04 12.88 -4.48
N LEU A 37 -4.21 12.44 -4.05
CA LEU A 37 -5.39 12.51 -4.89
C LEU A 37 -6.48 13.30 -4.15
N ALA A 38 -6.86 14.46 -4.72
CA ALA A 38 -7.99 15.27 -4.28
C ALA A 38 -8.11 15.46 -2.75
N ASP A 39 -7.02 15.91 -2.10
CA ASP A 39 -6.94 16.17 -0.64
C ASP A 39 -7.23 14.98 0.29
N ALA A 40 -7.31 13.76 -0.25
CA ALA A 40 -7.60 12.56 0.51
C ALA A 40 -6.49 11.50 0.39
N VAL A 41 -6.41 10.65 1.42
CA VAL A 41 -5.57 9.45 1.43
C VAL A 41 -6.43 8.24 1.08
N TYR A 42 -6.13 7.60 -0.04
CA TYR A 42 -6.84 6.38 -0.46
C TYR A 42 -6.01 5.15 -0.13
N VAL A 43 -6.61 4.22 0.63
CA VAL A 43 -6.05 2.90 0.84
C VAL A 43 -6.42 2.02 -0.34
N LEU A 44 -5.43 1.70 -1.18
CA LEU A 44 -5.61 0.86 -2.36
C LEU A 44 -5.72 -0.61 -1.98
N HIS A 45 -4.91 -1.09 -1.04
CA HIS A 45 -4.96 -2.50 -0.63
C HIS A 45 -4.28 -2.71 0.71
N ALA A 46 -4.85 -3.58 1.56
CA ALA A 46 -4.23 -4.02 2.81
C ALA A 46 -4.26 -5.55 2.87
N PHE A 47 -3.15 -6.16 3.29
CA PHE A 47 -3.05 -7.62 3.40
C PHE A 47 -2.04 -8.04 4.47
N GLN A 48 -2.25 -9.22 5.05
CA GLN A 48 -1.29 -9.83 5.96
C GLN A 48 -0.07 -10.34 5.18
N LYS A 49 1.11 -9.96 5.63
CA LYS A 49 2.39 -10.34 5.03
C LYS A 49 2.63 -11.83 5.27
N LYS A 50 2.50 -12.63 4.21
CA LYS A 50 2.90 -14.04 4.20
C LYS A 50 4.37 -14.24 3.82
N THR A 51 4.91 -13.37 2.96
CA THR A 51 6.29 -13.48 2.43
C THR A 51 7.02 -12.13 2.44
N GLN A 52 8.36 -12.15 2.32
CA GLN A 52 9.16 -10.92 2.28
C GLN A 52 8.94 -10.11 0.99
N LYS A 53 8.79 -10.77 -0.16
CA LYS A 53 8.45 -10.06 -1.40
C LYS A 53 6.97 -9.69 -1.42
N MET A 54 6.62 -8.59 -2.10
CA MET A 54 5.22 -8.26 -2.34
C MET A 54 4.67 -9.22 -3.40
N PRO A 55 3.54 -9.91 -3.17
CA PRO A 55 2.93 -10.76 -4.19
C PRO A 55 2.54 -9.95 -5.42
N GLN A 56 2.75 -10.51 -6.62
CA GLN A 56 2.37 -9.84 -7.87
C GLN A 56 0.88 -9.50 -7.90
N GLN A 57 0.03 -10.42 -7.41
CA GLN A 57 -1.42 -10.20 -7.27
C GLN A 57 -1.78 -8.96 -6.44
N ALA A 58 -1.00 -8.67 -5.37
CA ALA A 58 -1.24 -7.48 -4.55
C ALA A 58 -0.84 -6.19 -5.29
N ILE A 59 0.22 -6.24 -6.11
CA ILE A 59 0.63 -5.15 -6.99
C ILE A 59 -0.45 -4.89 -8.03
N ASP A 60 -0.94 -5.94 -8.70
CA ASP A 60 -1.93 -5.83 -9.77
C ASP A 60 -3.27 -5.30 -9.24
N MET A 61 -3.71 -5.77 -8.07
CA MET A 61 -4.91 -5.27 -7.41
C MET A 61 -4.80 -3.79 -7.03
N ALA A 62 -3.63 -3.36 -6.53
CA ALA A 62 -3.40 -1.97 -6.20
C ALA A 62 -3.35 -1.08 -7.46
N LYS A 63 -2.75 -1.55 -8.57
CA LYS A 63 -2.76 -0.84 -9.86
C LYS A 63 -4.17 -0.64 -10.38
N LYS A 64 -4.97 -1.71 -10.37
CA LYS A 64 -6.37 -1.67 -10.82
C LYS A 64 -7.18 -0.64 -10.03
N ARG A 65 -7.10 -0.67 -8.69
CA ARG A 65 -7.80 0.30 -7.84
C ARG A 65 -7.29 1.73 -8.03
N LEU A 66 -6.00 1.92 -8.28
CA LEU A 66 -5.47 3.24 -8.58
C LEU A 66 -6.05 3.81 -9.88
N SER A 67 -6.19 2.99 -10.93
CA SER A 67 -6.82 3.44 -12.18
C SER A 67 -8.30 3.78 -12.02
N GLU A 68 -9.02 3.09 -11.13
CA GLU A 68 -10.43 3.38 -10.83
C GLU A 68 -10.62 4.74 -10.12
N LEU A 69 -9.58 5.30 -9.51
CA LEU A 69 -9.64 6.60 -8.83
C LEU A 69 -9.36 7.80 -9.75
N GLY A 70 -8.74 7.58 -10.92
CA GLY A 70 -8.40 8.62 -11.89
C GLY A 70 -9.25 8.62 -13.16
N GLY A 71 -10.32 7.82 -13.18
CA GLY A 71 -11.34 7.78 -14.23
C GLY A 71 -12.53 8.66 -13.92
#